data_AF-A0A9C6X8Z2-F1
#
_entry.id   AF-A0A9C6X8Z2-F1
#
_cell.length_a   1.000
_cell.length_b   1.000
_cell.length_c   1.000
_cell.angle_alpha   90.00
_cell.angle_beta   90.00
_cell.angle_gamma   90.00
#
_symmetry.space_group_name_H-M   'P 1'
#
loop_
_entity.id
_entity.type
_entity.pdbx_description
1 polymer ?
#
loop_
_entity_poly.entity_id
_entity_poly.type
_entity_poly.pdbx_seq_one_letter_code
_entity_poly.pdbx_strand_id
1 'polypeptide(L)'
;MQNFIYFFYCRTKAKLDLRRGRSDEQMLLDKLAEVQSKDPGAYTHIEFDKESGAVVFILIQTSEMRDMLEKFPEVILMDITYKINKNQMPVSVIEVMDGEGVGQVVAYIFLANELKETLTAGLMCFAKASGKETLLNTQCVVVDKDFSEIGAVKIVMPDAKIHLCSVHVERNLKLAAKGDNTKKKALDSFRGMVYAETDTEFSKHCTEFQAAASEKLYSYFEKNWLNCKEAWSLKDRALVMTLRNHTTNRVESHNQKLKMVSFCAQHLMVAVLSVKNRFMHVYITVCNLFSILDLQCKH
;
A
#
# COMPACT_ATOMS: atom_id res chain seq x y z
N MET A 1 -33.29 -27.13 15.77
CA MET A 1 -33.52 -25.66 15.87
C MET A 1 -33.06 -25.05 17.20
N GLN A 2 -33.16 -25.72 18.35
CA GLN A 2 -32.68 -25.19 19.65
C GLN A 2 -31.14 -25.03 19.78
N ASN A 3 -30.34 -25.88 19.11
CA ASN A 3 -28.87 -25.78 19.18
C ASN A 3 -28.26 -24.62 18.38
N PHE A 4 -28.99 -24.06 17.40
CA PHE A 4 -28.54 -22.91 16.60
C PHE A 4 -28.73 -21.58 17.35
N ILE A 5 -29.78 -21.48 18.14
CA ILE A 5 -30.10 -20.29 18.94
C ILE A 5 -29.13 -20.16 20.13
N TYR A 6 -28.74 -21.29 20.76
CA TYR A 6 -27.76 -21.28 21.84
C TYR A 6 -26.35 -20.84 21.38
N PHE A 7 -25.95 -21.28 20.18
CA PHE A 7 -24.66 -20.88 19.58
C PHE A 7 -24.63 -19.39 19.23
N PHE A 8 -25.76 -18.80 18.81
CA PHE A 8 -25.88 -17.37 18.53
C PHE A 8 -25.88 -16.52 19.81
N TYR A 9 -26.55 -16.99 20.87
CA TYR A 9 -26.64 -16.33 22.18
C TYR A 9 -25.30 -16.33 22.93
N CYS A 10 -24.52 -17.42 22.87
CA CYS A 10 -23.15 -17.43 23.39
C CYS A 10 -22.22 -16.50 22.61
N ARG A 11 -22.45 -16.31 21.31
CA ARG A 11 -21.65 -15.43 20.42
C ARG A 11 -21.87 -13.94 20.71
N THR A 12 -23.08 -13.54 21.07
CA THR A 12 -23.39 -12.16 21.48
C THR A 12 -22.89 -11.89 22.89
N LYS A 13 -23.02 -12.82 23.83
CA LYS A 13 -22.53 -12.66 25.21
C LYS A 13 -21.01 -12.57 25.27
N ALA A 14 -20.28 -13.44 24.56
CA ALA A 14 -18.82 -13.35 24.47
C ALA A 14 -18.31 -12.06 23.80
N LYS A 15 -19.03 -11.54 22.78
CA LYS A 15 -18.70 -10.26 22.12
C LYS A 15 -19.00 -9.03 23.01
N LEU A 16 -20.06 -9.09 23.82
CA LEU A 16 -20.39 -8.06 24.81
C LEU A 16 -19.41 -8.08 26.01
N ASP A 17 -18.98 -9.26 26.45
CA ASP A 17 -18.03 -9.43 27.56
C ASP A 17 -16.60 -8.95 27.20
N LEU A 18 -16.20 -9.02 25.92
CA LEU A 18 -14.90 -8.52 25.43
C LEU A 18 -14.79 -6.99 25.42
N ARG A 19 -15.89 -6.28 25.11
CA ARG A 19 -15.91 -4.81 25.09
C ARG A 19 -15.72 -4.21 26.48
N ARG A 20 -16.20 -4.89 27.53
CA ARG A 20 -16.21 -4.38 28.91
C ARG A 20 -16.76 -2.94 29.02
N GLY A 21 -17.70 -2.57 28.15
CA GLY A 21 -18.29 -1.23 28.10
C GLY A 21 -17.48 -0.13 27.38
N ARG A 22 -16.35 -0.46 26.72
CA ARG A 22 -15.53 0.51 25.97
C ARG A 22 -16.09 0.84 24.59
N SER A 23 -15.92 2.09 24.14
CA SER A 23 -16.23 2.50 22.76
C SER A 23 -15.19 1.95 21.77
N ASP A 24 -15.50 1.97 20.47
CA ASP A 24 -14.57 1.45 19.45
C ASP A 24 -13.28 2.32 19.36
N GLU A 25 -13.39 3.62 19.58
CA GLU A 25 -12.25 4.54 19.71
C GLU A 25 -11.39 4.18 20.92
N GLN A 26 -12.01 3.83 22.05
CA GLN A 26 -11.29 3.45 23.25
C GLN A 26 -10.59 2.10 23.10
N MET A 27 -11.20 1.17 22.35
CA MET A 27 -10.55 -0.09 21.98
C MET A 27 -9.36 0.12 21.02
N LEU A 28 -9.46 1.06 20.08
CA LEU A 28 -8.36 1.44 19.20
C LEU A 28 -7.20 2.03 20.00
N LEU A 29 -7.48 2.98 20.88
CA LEU A 29 -6.49 3.62 21.75
C LEU A 29 -5.81 2.61 22.68
N ASP A 30 -6.58 1.73 23.33
CA ASP A 30 -6.03 0.65 24.17
C ASP A 30 -5.06 -0.23 23.38
N LYS A 31 -5.37 -0.49 22.11
CA LYS A 31 -4.56 -1.37 21.28
C LYS A 31 -3.29 -0.70 20.78
N LEU A 32 -3.34 0.59 20.44
CA LEU A 32 -2.13 1.36 20.16
C LEU A 32 -1.25 1.48 21.41
N ALA A 33 -1.84 1.67 22.58
CA ALA A 33 -1.11 1.63 23.85
C ALA A 33 -0.48 0.25 24.11
N GLU A 34 -1.16 -0.83 23.74
CA GLU A 34 -0.59 -2.19 23.81
C GLU A 34 0.60 -2.37 22.84
N VAL A 35 0.53 -1.81 21.63
CA VAL A 35 1.68 -1.77 20.70
C VAL A 35 2.84 -1.06 21.37
N GLN A 36 2.64 0.16 21.88
CA GLN A 36 3.68 0.95 22.54
C GLN A 36 4.26 0.24 23.78
N SER A 37 3.42 -0.43 24.57
CA SER A 37 3.86 -1.15 25.77
C SER A 37 4.72 -2.37 25.44
N LYS A 38 4.45 -3.05 24.32
CA LYS A 38 5.18 -4.24 23.89
C LYS A 38 6.40 -3.90 23.04
N ASP A 39 6.35 -2.79 22.35
CA ASP A 39 7.39 -2.24 21.50
C ASP A 39 7.58 -0.75 21.84
N PRO A 40 8.39 -0.42 22.87
CA PRO A 40 8.63 0.97 23.26
C PRO A 40 9.27 1.83 22.17
N GLY A 41 9.88 1.22 21.15
CA GLY A 41 10.47 1.91 20.00
C GLY A 41 9.51 2.11 18.82
N ALA A 42 8.28 1.59 18.92
CA ALA A 42 7.22 1.85 17.96
C ALA A 42 6.83 3.34 17.97
N TYR A 43 6.43 3.81 16.80
CA TYR A 43 5.80 5.10 16.58
C TYR A 43 4.38 4.87 16.08
N THR A 44 3.40 5.25 16.90
CA THR A 44 1.99 5.26 16.51
C THR A 44 1.43 6.66 16.63
N HIS A 45 0.64 7.12 15.65
CA HIS A 45 0.03 8.43 15.66
C HIS A 45 -1.39 8.38 15.12
N ILE A 46 -2.32 9.10 15.74
CA ILE A 46 -3.65 9.36 15.20
C ILE A 46 -3.76 10.87 14.96
N GLU A 47 -4.07 11.24 13.73
CA GLU A 47 -4.40 12.63 13.39
C GLU A 47 -5.92 12.81 13.39
N PHE A 48 -6.37 13.89 14.02
CA PHE A 48 -7.76 14.28 14.07
C PHE A 48 -7.96 15.61 13.35
N ASP A 49 -9.06 15.73 12.63
CA ASP A 49 -9.51 16.98 12.07
C ASP A 49 -9.92 17.92 13.21
N LYS A 50 -9.43 19.16 13.17
CA LYS A 50 -9.56 20.10 14.30
C LYS A 50 -10.99 20.61 14.49
N GLU A 51 -11.79 20.60 13.42
CA GLU A 51 -13.15 21.14 13.44
C GLU A 51 -14.18 20.05 13.76
N SER A 52 -14.11 18.93 13.04
CA SER A 52 -15.06 17.82 13.16
C SER A 52 -14.69 16.81 14.25
N GLY A 53 -13.42 16.78 14.68
CA GLY A 53 -12.89 15.73 15.57
C GLY A 53 -12.80 14.35 14.91
N ALA A 54 -13.03 14.25 13.60
CA ALA A 54 -12.94 12.99 12.87
C ALA A 54 -11.48 12.55 12.68
N VAL A 55 -11.23 11.25 12.63
CA VAL A 55 -9.90 10.72 12.30
C VAL A 55 -9.55 11.07 10.85
N VAL A 56 -8.36 11.62 10.62
CA VAL A 56 -7.81 11.91 9.29
C VAL A 56 -6.92 10.76 8.82
N PHE A 57 -5.99 10.33 9.69
CA PHE A 57 -5.19 9.14 9.43
C PHE A 57 -4.69 8.50 10.73
N ILE A 58 -4.25 7.25 10.63
CA ILE A 58 -3.56 6.52 11.68
C ILE A 58 -2.26 5.97 11.10
N LEU A 59 -1.12 6.34 11.69
CA LEU A 59 0.19 5.78 11.36
C LEU A 59 0.57 4.72 12.39
N ILE A 60 1.09 3.60 11.90
CA ILE A 60 1.72 2.57 12.72
C ILE A 60 3.06 2.22 12.10
N GLN A 61 4.10 2.37 12.90
CA GLN A 61 5.45 1.97 12.57
C GLN A 61 6.07 1.30 13.79
N THR A 62 6.42 0.03 13.70
CA THR A 62 7.10 -0.68 14.81
C THR A 62 8.58 -0.30 14.84
N SER A 63 9.30 -0.62 15.92
CA SER A 63 10.76 -0.45 15.95
C SER A 63 11.43 -1.25 14.83
N GLU A 64 11.03 -2.49 14.62
CA GLU A 64 11.52 -3.34 13.54
C GLU A 64 11.27 -2.75 12.14
N MET A 65 10.07 -2.20 11.91
CA MET A 65 9.75 -1.49 10.65
C MET A 65 10.71 -0.32 10.40
N ARG A 66 11.04 0.44 11.46
CA ARG A 66 11.97 1.56 11.38
C ARG A 66 13.39 1.07 11.11
N ASP A 67 13.84 0.03 11.83
CA ASP A 67 15.17 -0.57 11.63
C ASP A 67 15.34 -1.10 10.21
N MET A 68 14.29 -1.69 9.63
CA MET A 68 14.34 -2.20 8.25
C MET A 68 14.42 -1.08 7.22
N LEU A 69 13.69 0.01 7.42
CA LEU A 69 13.79 1.18 6.56
C LEU A 69 15.15 1.87 6.67
N GLU A 70 15.73 1.94 7.87
CA GLU A 70 17.07 2.51 8.08
C GLU A 70 18.15 1.68 7.39
N LYS A 71 18.01 0.35 7.36
CA LYS A 71 18.94 -0.57 6.70
C LYS A 71 18.82 -0.61 5.18
N PHE A 72 17.60 -0.43 4.66
CA PHE A 72 17.30 -0.57 3.22
C PHE A 72 16.44 0.60 2.69
N PRO A 73 16.91 1.86 2.79
CA PRO A 73 16.12 3.04 2.44
C PRO A 73 16.01 3.30 0.93
N GLU A 74 16.85 2.67 0.11
CA GLU A 74 17.13 3.07 -1.28
C GLU A 74 15.89 2.96 -2.17
N VAL A 75 15.06 1.94 -1.92
CA VAL A 75 13.88 1.65 -2.73
C VAL A 75 12.67 1.40 -1.83
N ILE A 76 11.70 2.30 -1.93
CA ILE A 76 10.41 2.16 -1.26
C ILE A 76 9.37 1.68 -2.26
N LEU A 77 8.56 0.70 -1.88
CA LEU A 77 7.36 0.28 -2.58
C LEU A 77 6.15 0.77 -1.78
N MET A 78 5.18 1.37 -2.46
CA MET A 78 3.94 1.82 -1.84
C MET A 78 2.75 1.40 -2.70
N ASP A 79 1.71 0.92 -2.04
CA ASP A 79 0.42 0.59 -2.67
C ASP A 79 -0.70 0.91 -1.69
N ILE A 80 -1.76 1.57 -2.17
CA ILE A 80 -2.97 1.79 -1.40
C ILE A 80 -3.96 0.67 -1.68
N THR A 81 -4.37 0.00 -0.62
CA THR A 81 -5.29 -1.11 -0.71
C THR A 81 -6.59 -0.84 0.03
N TYR A 82 -7.69 -1.20 -0.63
CA TYR A 82 -9.06 -1.02 -0.17
C TYR A 82 -9.64 -2.28 0.45
N LYS A 83 -10.75 -2.10 1.19
CA LYS A 83 -11.60 -3.20 1.70
C LYS A 83 -10.87 -4.12 2.69
N ILE A 84 -9.97 -3.58 3.50
CA ILE A 84 -9.24 -4.32 4.55
C ILE A 84 -9.81 -4.06 5.95
N ASN A 85 -10.68 -3.06 6.10
CA ASN A 85 -11.37 -2.80 7.36
C ASN A 85 -12.83 -2.44 7.06
N LYS A 86 -13.72 -2.70 8.02
CA LYS A 86 -15.16 -2.36 7.89
C LYS A 86 -15.45 -0.88 7.73
N ASN A 87 -14.55 -0.02 8.22
CA ASN A 87 -14.66 1.42 8.06
C ASN A 87 -14.37 1.88 6.63
N GLN A 88 -13.96 0.94 5.76
CA GLN A 88 -13.56 1.19 4.39
C GLN A 88 -12.44 2.22 4.26
N MET A 89 -11.67 2.42 5.34
CA MET A 89 -10.48 3.28 5.32
C MET A 89 -9.46 2.68 4.35
N PRO A 90 -9.01 3.42 3.33
CA PRO A 90 -7.87 3.01 2.52
C PRO A 90 -6.65 2.81 3.40
N VAL A 91 -5.82 1.81 3.08
CA VAL A 91 -4.58 1.55 3.81
C VAL A 91 -3.42 1.67 2.84
N SER A 92 -2.57 2.68 3.04
CA SER A 92 -1.28 2.76 2.38
C SER A 92 -0.31 1.83 3.11
N VAL A 93 0.21 0.86 2.38
CA VAL A 93 1.26 -0.04 2.86
C VAL A 93 2.56 0.38 2.24
N ILE A 94 3.55 0.62 3.09
CA ILE A 94 4.91 1.00 2.68
C ILE A 94 5.83 -0.18 2.97
N GLU A 95 6.60 -0.58 1.97
CA GLU A 95 7.46 -1.75 2.00
C GLU A 95 8.84 -1.42 1.44
N VAL A 96 9.88 -2.06 1.97
CA VAL A 96 11.24 -2.07 1.40
C VAL A 96 11.66 -3.49 1.06
N MET A 97 12.79 -3.64 0.38
CA MET A 97 13.39 -4.94 0.09
C MET A 97 14.62 -5.14 0.96
N ASP A 98 14.70 -6.27 1.67
CA ASP A 98 15.91 -6.63 2.41
C ASP A 98 17.01 -7.23 1.52
N GLY A 99 18.17 -7.51 2.12
CA GLY A 99 19.33 -8.08 1.42
C GLY A 99 19.10 -9.46 0.78
N GLU A 100 18.04 -10.17 1.16
CA GLU A 100 17.66 -11.47 0.58
C GLU A 100 16.61 -11.32 -0.54
N GLY A 101 16.24 -10.08 -0.88
CA GLY A 101 15.23 -9.78 -1.90
C GLY A 101 13.78 -9.97 -1.43
N VAL A 102 13.58 -10.10 -0.11
CA VAL A 102 12.27 -10.28 0.52
C VAL A 102 11.67 -8.93 0.88
N GLY A 103 10.36 -8.80 0.63
CA GLY A 103 9.59 -7.60 0.95
C GLY A 103 9.33 -7.48 2.45
N GLN A 104 9.60 -6.31 3.01
CA GLN A 104 9.51 -6.01 4.44
C GLN A 104 8.68 -4.76 4.63
N VAL A 105 7.52 -4.89 5.28
CA VAL A 105 6.67 -3.73 5.54
C VAL A 105 7.39 -2.82 6.53
N VAL A 106 7.38 -1.52 6.23
CA VAL A 106 8.02 -0.48 7.04
C VAL A 106 7.06 0.58 7.55
N ALA A 107 5.78 0.57 7.13
CA ALA A 107 4.71 1.32 7.77
C ALA A 107 3.33 0.89 7.29
N TYR A 108 2.32 1.15 8.13
CA TYR A 108 0.91 1.17 7.74
C TYR A 108 0.33 2.56 7.99
N ILE A 109 -0.36 3.10 6.99
CA ILE A 109 -1.10 4.35 7.13
C ILE A 109 -2.56 4.11 6.75
N PHE A 110 -3.44 4.15 7.75
CA PHE A 110 -4.88 4.11 7.54
C PHE A 110 -5.35 5.52 7.25
N LEU A 111 -6.05 5.70 6.14
CA LEU A 111 -6.49 7.01 5.65
C LEU A 111 -8.00 7.12 5.82
N ALA A 112 -8.51 8.30 6.15
CA ALA A 112 -9.94 8.54 6.19
C ALA A 112 -10.60 8.52 4.81
N ASN A 113 -9.84 8.84 3.76
CA ASN A 113 -10.28 8.92 2.37
C ASN A 113 -9.09 8.83 1.40
N GLU A 114 -9.37 8.79 0.10
CA GLU A 114 -8.40 8.66 -1.00
C GLU A 114 -7.80 10.00 -1.46
N LEU A 115 -8.06 11.08 -0.74
CA LEU A 115 -7.59 12.40 -1.14
C LEU A 115 -6.07 12.50 -0.96
N LYS A 116 -5.42 13.14 -1.93
CA LYS A 116 -3.98 13.42 -1.92
C LYS A 116 -3.54 14.12 -0.63
N GLU A 117 -4.35 15.05 -0.11
CA GLU A 117 -4.07 15.82 1.10
C GLU A 117 -3.98 14.91 2.33
N THR A 118 -4.92 13.97 2.47
CA THR A 118 -4.94 12.96 3.54
C THR A 118 -3.72 12.06 3.47
N LEU A 119 -3.39 11.56 2.28
CA LEU A 119 -2.20 10.74 2.07
C LEU A 119 -0.91 11.53 2.36
N THR A 120 -0.84 12.78 1.92
CA THR A 120 0.32 13.67 2.17
C THR A 120 0.53 13.87 3.66
N ALA A 121 -0.54 14.14 4.43
CA ALA A 121 -0.44 14.30 5.87
C ALA A 121 0.09 13.02 6.57
N GLY A 122 -0.41 11.86 6.16
CA GLY A 122 0.08 10.56 6.64
C GLY A 122 1.55 10.31 6.31
N LEU A 123 1.95 10.56 5.05
CA LEU A 123 3.34 10.38 4.62
C LEU A 123 4.31 11.37 5.27
N MET A 124 3.89 12.60 5.55
CA MET A 124 4.69 13.57 6.33
C MET A 124 4.90 13.08 7.76
N CYS A 125 3.89 12.45 8.37
CA CYS A 125 4.02 11.82 9.69
C CYS A 125 4.99 10.64 9.65
N PHE A 126 4.88 9.78 8.63
CA PHE A 126 5.83 8.68 8.38
C PHE A 126 7.26 9.19 8.20
N ALA A 127 7.47 10.28 7.45
CA ALA A 127 8.77 10.88 7.25
C ALA A 127 9.39 11.41 8.55
N LYS A 128 8.55 12.03 9.40
CA LYS A 128 8.98 12.46 10.74
C LYS A 128 9.37 11.28 11.63
N ALA A 129 8.59 10.20 11.61
CA ALA A 129 8.84 9.00 12.41
C ALA A 129 10.10 8.21 11.97
N SER A 130 10.35 8.20 10.65
CA SER A 130 11.47 7.48 10.03
C SER A 130 12.80 8.24 10.09
N GLY A 131 12.74 9.55 10.29
CA GLY A 131 13.91 10.44 10.29
C GLY A 131 14.24 10.94 8.88
N LYS A 132 14.57 12.24 8.81
CA LYS A 132 14.87 12.90 7.53
C LYS A 132 16.09 12.28 6.84
N GLU A 133 17.13 11.94 7.60
CA GLU A 133 18.37 11.37 7.08
C GLU A 133 18.12 10.04 6.35
N THR A 134 17.31 9.15 6.95
CA THR A 134 16.91 7.88 6.34
C THR A 134 16.24 8.10 4.98
N LEU A 135 15.27 9.02 4.90
CA LEU A 135 14.55 9.27 3.64
C LEU A 135 15.36 10.05 2.59
N LEU A 136 16.42 10.77 2.99
CA LEU A 136 17.34 11.37 2.01
C LEU A 136 18.13 10.31 1.24
N ASN A 137 18.26 9.09 1.79
CA ASN A 137 18.89 7.97 1.11
C ASN A 137 17.94 7.24 0.13
N THR A 138 16.64 7.57 0.13
CA THR A 138 15.67 7.00 -0.82
C THR A 138 15.95 7.49 -2.23
N GLN A 139 16.35 6.57 -3.11
CA GLN A 139 16.65 6.85 -4.51
C GLN A 139 15.39 6.83 -5.36
N CYS A 140 14.48 5.90 -5.09
CA CYS A 140 13.21 5.82 -5.80
C CYS A 140 12.06 5.29 -4.95
N VAL A 141 10.85 5.68 -5.35
CA VAL A 141 9.59 5.17 -4.82
C VAL A 141 8.80 4.54 -5.96
N VAL A 142 8.47 3.26 -5.80
CA VAL A 142 7.66 2.49 -6.75
C VAL A 142 6.20 2.53 -6.29
N VAL A 143 5.33 3.08 -7.13
CA VAL A 143 3.90 3.30 -6.85
C VAL A 143 3.02 2.78 -7.97
N ASP A 144 1.71 2.64 -7.74
CA ASP A 144 0.77 2.54 -8.84
C ASP A 144 0.62 3.90 -9.56
N LYS A 145 0.03 3.90 -10.76
CA LYS A 145 -0.32 5.13 -11.47
C LYS A 145 -1.59 5.75 -10.89
N ASP A 146 -1.47 6.20 -9.66
CA ASP A 146 -2.46 6.98 -8.95
C ASP A 146 -1.97 8.43 -8.76
N PHE A 147 -2.83 9.40 -9.09
CA PHE A 147 -2.45 10.82 -9.01
C PHE A 147 -2.28 11.30 -7.57
N SER A 148 -3.03 10.74 -6.62
CA SER A 148 -2.88 11.05 -5.19
C SER A 148 -1.55 10.50 -4.67
N GLU A 149 -1.20 9.25 -4.98
CA GLU A 149 0.08 8.65 -4.60
C GLU A 149 1.27 9.42 -5.18
N ILE A 150 1.29 9.63 -6.49
CA ILE A 150 2.36 10.36 -7.17
C ILE A 150 2.48 11.78 -6.60
N GLY A 151 1.35 12.46 -6.39
CA GLY A 151 1.31 13.81 -5.86
C GLY A 151 1.85 13.91 -4.44
N ALA A 152 1.46 12.99 -3.56
CA ALA A 152 1.90 12.97 -2.17
C ALA A 152 3.39 12.62 -2.05
N VAL A 153 3.87 11.64 -2.81
CA VAL A 153 5.30 11.26 -2.83
C VAL A 153 6.18 12.42 -3.28
N LYS A 154 5.79 13.15 -4.34
CA LYS A 154 6.55 14.34 -4.80
C LYS A 154 6.69 15.42 -3.73
N ILE A 155 5.71 15.54 -2.85
CA ILE A 155 5.73 16.53 -1.76
C ILE A 155 6.64 16.06 -0.63
N VAL A 156 6.55 14.79 -0.24
CA VAL A 156 7.20 14.26 0.97
C VAL A 156 8.64 13.83 0.71
N MET A 157 8.92 13.27 -0.47
CA MET A 157 10.23 12.77 -0.90
C MET A 157 10.59 13.37 -2.27
N PRO A 158 10.83 14.70 -2.35
CA PRO A 158 11.00 15.41 -3.62
C PRO A 158 12.24 14.97 -4.41
N ASP A 159 13.28 14.48 -3.72
CA ASP A 159 14.55 14.05 -4.34
C ASP A 159 14.46 12.62 -4.89
N ALA A 160 13.53 11.80 -4.39
CA ALA A 160 13.33 10.43 -4.84
C ALA A 160 12.65 10.38 -6.22
N LYS A 161 13.15 9.52 -7.11
CA LYS A 161 12.50 9.28 -8.41
C LYS A 161 11.23 8.45 -8.24
N ILE A 162 10.19 8.81 -8.98
CA ILE A 162 8.94 8.06 -8.99
C ILE A 162 8.95 7.03 -10.12
N HIS A 163 8.66 5.78 -9.78
CA HIS A 163 8.58 4.67 -10.72
C HIS A 163 7.19 4.03 -10.66
N LEU A 164 6.49 3.95 -11.79
CA LEU A 164 5.18 3.31 -11.89
C LEU A 164 5.29 1.78 -12.00
N CYS A 165 4.52 1.00 -11.27
CA CYS A 165 4.54 -0.46 -11.42
C CYS A 165 4.36 -0.91 -12.88
N SER A 166 5.30 -1.68 -13.44
CA SER A 166 5.22 -2.12 -14.85
C SER A 166 4.01 -3.01 -15.14
N VAL A 167 3.56 -3.79 -14.14
CA VAL A 167 2.34 -4.61 -14.24
C VAL A 167 1.10 -3.71 -14.39
N HIS A 168 1.00 -2.65 -13.60
CA HIS A 168 -0.11 -1.70 -13.70
C HIS A 168 -0.05 -0.85 -14.96
N VAL A 169 1.16 -0.46 -15.39
CA VAL A 169 1.39 0.22 -16.68
C VAL A 169 0.84 -0.62 -17.84
N GLU A 170 1.23 -1.89 -17.92
CA GLU A 170 0.72 -2.82 -18.95
C GLU A 170 -0.80 -3.05 -18.82
N ARG A 171 -1.32 -3.23 -17.60
CA ARG A 171 -2.75 -3.47 -17.36
C ARG A 171 -3.59 -2.28 -17.83
N ASN A 172 -3.21 -1.06 -17.48
CA ASN A 172 -3.97 0.13 -17.84
C ASN A 172 -4.05 0.32 -19.36
N LEU A 173 -2.95 0.06 -20.09
CA LEU A 173 -3.00 0.12 -21.53
C LEU A 173 -3.85 -1.00 -22.15
N LYS A 174 -3.78 -2.23 -21.60
CA LYS A 174 -4.68 -3.33 -22.02
C LYS A 174 -6.15 -2.97 -21.87
N LEU A 175 -6.51 -2.24 -20.81
CA LEU A 175 -7.87 -1.74 -20.59
C LEU A 175 -8.24 -0.64 -21.60
N ALA A 176 -7.34 0.30 -21.88
CA ALA A 176 -7.56 1.36 -22.86
C ALA A 176 -7.72 0.82 -24.30
N ALA A 177 -7.02 -0.28 -24.63
CA ALA A 177 -7.11 -0.96 -25.91
C ALA A 177 -8.32 -1.92 -26.01
N LYS A 178 -9.21 -1.97 -25.00
CA LYS A 178 -10.38 -2.85 -25.02
C LYS A 178 -11.34 -2.43 -26.14
N GLY A 179 -11.64 -3.37 -27.03
CA GLY A 179 -12.48 -3.13 -28.21
C GLY A 179 -11.73 -2.55 -29.41
N ASP A 180 -10.41 -2.36 -29.31
CA ASP A 180 -9.58 -1.94 -30.44
C ASP A 180 -9.15 -3.16 -31.27
N ASN A 181 -9.38 -3.10 -32.59
CA ASN A 181 -9.01 -4.17 -33.53
C ASN A 181 -7.49 -4.31 -33.70
N THR A 182 -6.74 -3.24 -33.40
CA THR A 182 -5.27 -3.19 -33.53
C THR A 182 -4.53 -3.56 -32.24
N LYS A 183 -5.27 -3.84 -31.15
CA LYS A 183 -4.73 -4.00 -29.79
C LYS A 183 -3.55 -4.96 -29.69
N LYS A 184 -3.50 -6.06 -30.46
CA LYS A 184 -2.45 -7.07 -30.31
C LYS A 184 -1.07 -6.48 -30.66
N LYS A 185 -0.92 -5.96 -31.88
CA LYS A 185 0.34 -5.35 -32.35
C LYS A 185 0.73 -4.12 -31.53
N ALA A 186 -0.26 -3.29 -31.16
CA ALA A 186 -0.02 -2.12 -30.33
C ALA A 186 0.48 -2.54 -28.92
N LEU A 187 -0.15 -3.50 -28.26
CA LEU A 187 0.28 -3.97 -26.94
C LEU A 187 1.63 -4.67 -26.96
N ASP A 188 1.94 -5.41 -28.03
CA ASP A 188 3.27 -6.03 -28.20
C ASP A 188 4.36 -4.95 -28.33
N SER A 189 4.12 -3.92 -29.14
CA SER A 189 5.03 -2.78 -29.29
C SER A 189 5.19 -1.99 -27.99
N PHE A 190 4.09 -1.77 -27.26
CA PHE A 190 4.14 -1.12 -25.95
C PHE A 190 4.93 -1.92 -24.93
N ARG A 191 4.76 -3.24 -24.90
CA ARG A 191 5.57 -4.13 -24.06
C ARG A 191 7.05 -3.99 -24.43
N GLY A 192 7.37 -3.90 -25.72
CA GLY A 192 8.72 -3.58 -26.20
C GLY A 192 9.26 -2.27 -25.60
N MET A 193 8.46 -1.19 -25.56
CA MET A 193 8.86 0.07 -24.90
C MET A 193 9.08 -0.07 -23.39
N VAL A 194 8.25 -0.84 -22.68
CA VAL A 194 8.38 -1.05 -21.23
C VAL A 194 9.73 -1.68 -20.87
N TYR A 195 10.18 -2.65 -21.67
CA TYR A 195 11.41 -3.41 -21.41
C TYR A 195 12.59 -2.99 -22.30
N ALA A 196 12.48 -1.90 -23.06
CA ALA A 196 13.59 -1.39 -23.88
C ALA A 196 14.75 -0.98 -22.98
N GLU A 197 15.96 -1.44 -23.31
CA GLU A 197 17.19 -1.15 -22.55
C GLU A 197 17.88 0.11 -23.09
N THR A 198 17.58 0.50 -24.33
CA THR A 198 18.19 1.65 -25.00
C THR A 198 17.17 2.62 -25.57
N ASP A 199 17.59 3.88 -25.78
CA ASP A 199 16.77 4.88 -26.49
C ASP A 199 16.40 4.42 -27.91
N THR A 200 17.32 3.74 -28.60
CA THR A 200 17.10 3.24 -29.96
C THR A 200 16.00 2.18 -30.00
N GLU A 201 16.01 1.21 -29.07
CA GLU A 201 14.95 0.20 -28.96
C GLU A 201 13.62 0.83 -28.58
N PHE A 202 13.62 1.77 -27.63
CA PHE A 202 12.41 2.48 -27.23
C PHE A 202 11.80 3.24 -28.40
N SER A 203 12.60 4.01 -29.14
CA SER A 203 12.15 4.77 -30.31
C SER A 203 11.60 3.86 -31.40
N LYS A 204 12.26 2.72 -31.68
CA LYS A 204 11.77 1.72 -32.62
C LYS A 204 10.37 1.22 -32.22
N HIS A 205 10.20 0.80 -30.98
CA HIS A 205 8.91 0.31 -30.48
C HIS A 205 7.84 1.41 -30.40
N CYS A 206 8.22 2.65 -30.17
CA CYS A 206 7.31 3.80 -30.22
C CYS A 206 6.79 4.04 -31.63
N THR A 207 7.63 3.94 -32.66
CA THR A 207 7.22 4.03 -34.06
C THR A 207 6.32 2.85 -34.46
N GLU A 208 6.67 1.63 -34.04
CA GLU A 208 5.82 0.44 -34.26
C GLU A 208 4.45 0.58 -33.58
N PHE A 209 4.42 1.14 -32.36
CA PHE A 209 3.19 1.43 -31.63
C PHE A 209 2.33 2.46 -32.38
N GLN A 210 2.91 3.57 -32.82
CA GLN A 210 2.20 4.62 -33.56
C GLN A 210 1.63 4.11 -34.88
N ALA A 211 2.36 3.24 -35.59
CA ALA A 211 1.88 2.63 -36.83
C ALA A 211 0.78 1.58 -36.61
N ALA A 212 0.80 0.91 -35.45
CA ALA A 212 -0.18 -0.13 -35.13
C ALA A 212 -1.46 0.42 -34.49
N ALA A 213 -1.36 1.37 -33.57
CA ALA A 213 -2.47 1.83 -32.75
C ALA A 213 -3.51 2.62 -33.55
N SER A 214 -4.79 2.50 -33.18
CA SER A 214 -5.80 3.44 -33.65
C SER A 214 -5.50 4.85 -33.15
N GLU A 215 -6.02 5.87 -33.84
CA GLU A 215 -5.91 7.28 -33.44
C GLU A 215 -6.35 7.51 -31.98
N LYS A 216 -7.44 6.85 -31.57
CA LYS A 216 -7.97 6.91 -30.21
C LYS A 216 -6.99 6.32 -29.19
N LEU A 217 -6.41 5.15 -29.49
CA LEU A 217 -5.46 4.49 -28.59
C LEU A 217 -4.13 5.25 -28.52
N TYR A 218 -3.64 5.77 -29.65
CA TYR A 218 -2.43 6.59 -29.70
C TYR A 218 -2.60 7.89 -28.91
N SER A 219 -3.70 8.62 -29.12
CA SER A 219 -4.01 9.85 -28.36
C SER A 219 -4.07 9.58 -26.85
N TYR A 220 -4.66 8.45 -26.45
CA TYR A 220 -4.63 8.02 -25.05
C TYR A 220 -3.20 7.73 -24.58
N PHE A 221 -2.41 6.99 -25.36
CA PHE A 221 -1.03 6.64 -25.05
C PHE A 221 -0.16 7.90 -24.85
N GLU A 222 -0.17 8.81 -25.81
CA GLU A 222 0.63 10.03 -25.80
C GLU A 222 0.32 10.88 -24.57
N LYS A 223 -0.97 11.15 -24.32
CA LYS A 223 -1.42 11.95 -23.19
C LYS A 223 -1.03 11.35 -21.84
N ASN A 224 -1.14 10.03 -21.70
CA ASN A 224 -1.09 9.37 -20.40
C ASN A 224 0.24 8.68 -20.08
N TRP A 225 1.09 8.41 -21.06
CA TRP A 225 2.27 7.56 -20.91
C TRP A 225 3.51 8.15 -21.56
N LEU A 226 3.42 8.68 -22.78
CA LEU A 226 4.61 9.18 -23.48
C LEU A 226 5.27 10.37 -22.77
N ASN A 227 4.45 11.27 -22.22
CA ASN A 227 4.89 12.46 -21.46
C ASN A 227 5.50 12.14 -20.08
N CYS A 228 5.45 10.89 -19.63
CA CYS A 228 6.03 10.45 -18.36
C CYS A 228 6.80 9.13 -18.51
N LYS A 229 7.38 8.89 -19.69
CA LYS A 229 8.13 7.67 -20.03
C LYS A 229 9.25 7.35 -19.05
N GLU A 230 9.86 8.37 -18.47
CA GLU A 230 10.94 8.26 -17.48
C GLU A 230 10.47 7.54 -16.21
N ALA A 231 9.18 7.61 -15.92
CA ALA A 231 8.59 6.97 -14.76
C ALA A 231 8.26 5.49 -15.00
N TRP A 232 8.31 4.93 -16.22
CA TRP A 232 7.86 3.55 -16.49
C TRP A 232 8.72 2.74 -17.46
N SER A 233 9.56 3.36 -18.29
CA SER A 233 10.45 2.64 -19.20
C SER A 233 11.66 2.05 -18.47
N LEU A 234 12.15 0.88 -18.90
CA LEU A 234 13.32 0.26 -18.29
C LEU A 234 14.60 1.09 -18.52
N LYS A 235 14.82 1.59 -19.74
CA LYS A 235 15.99 2.42 -20.08
C LYS A 235 16.17 3.61 -19.13
N ASP A 236 15.07 4.26 -18.72
CA ASP A 236 15.13 5.46 -17.89
C ASP A 236 15.28 5.10 -16.40
N ARG A 237 14.76 3.94 -15.99
CA ARG A 237 14.92 3.38 -14.63
C ARG A 237 16.31 2.87 -14.34
N ALA A 238 17.01 2.36 -15.35
CA ALA A 238 18.36 1.83 -15.19
C ALA A 238 19.37 2.87 -14.69
N LEU A 239 19.04 4.16 -14.81
CA LEU A 239 19.83 5.28 -14.30
C LEU A 239 19.69 5.50 -12.78
N VAL A 240 18.78 4.77 -12.12
CA VAL A 240 18.48 4.87 -10.69
C VAL A 240 18.65 3.49 -10.06
N MET A 241 19.15 3.44 -8.83
CA MET A 241 19.23 2.19 -8.09
C MET A 241 17.81 1.69 -7.78
N THR A 242 17.35 0.69 -8.55
CA THR A 242 16.01 0.09 -8.39
C THR A 242 16.05 -1.30 -7.74
N LEU A 243 17.23 -1.92 -7.60
CA LEU A 243 17.39 -3.28 -7.04
C LEU A 243 16.43 -4.32 -7.65
N ARG A 244 16.10 -4.17 -8.94
CA ARG A 244 15.13 -5.00 -9.69
C ARG A 244 13.68 -4.91 -9.18
N ASN A 245 13.34 -3.90 -8.38
CA ASN A 245 11.95 -3.57 -8.02
C ASN A 245 11.28 -2.77 -9.15
N HIS A 246 10.80 -3.50 -10.16
CA HIS A 246 10.05 -2.89 -11.25
C HIS A 246 8.52 -2.98 -11.07
N THR A 247 8.06 -3.71 -10.05
CA THR A 247 6.65 -4.01 -9.79
C THR A 247 6.29 -3.83 -8.32
N THR A 248 5.00 -3.56 -8.05
CA THR A 248 4.37 -3.57 -6.72
C THR A 248 3.91 -4.97 -6.30
N ASN A 249 4.33 -6.04 -6.98
CA ASN A 249 3.84 -7.40 -6.72
C ASN A 249 4.04 -7.84 -5.27
N ARG A 250 5.12 -7.39 -4.61
CA ARG A 250 5.42 -7.76 -3.22
C ARG A 250 4.40 -7.14 -2.26
N VAL A 251 4.22 -5.81 -2.36
CA VAL A 251 3.23 -5.08 -1.56
C VAL A 251 1.80 -5.53 -1.88
N GLU A 252 1.48 -5.84 -3.14
CA GLU A 252 0.18 -6.41 -3.52
C GLU A 252 -0.04 -7.82 -2.92
N SER A 253 0.99 -8.65 -2.90
CA SER A 253 0.94 -9.98 -2.26
C SER A 253 0.71 -9.86 -0.75
N HIS A 254 1.39 -8.90 -0.12
CA HIS A 254 1.16 -8.56 1.28
C HIS A 254 -0.28 -8.07 1.51
N ASN A 255 -0.77 -7.18 0.66
CA ASN A 255 -2.13 -6.65 0.71
C ASN A 255 -3.19 -7.75 0.56
N GLN A 256 -2.94 -8.77 -0.27
CA GLN A 256 -3.80 -9.96 -0.34
C GLN A 256 -3.79 -10.74 0.98
N LYS A 257 -2.62 -10.96 1.60
CA LYS A 257 -2.53 -11.63 2.91
C LYS A 257 -3.27 -10.83 4.00
N LEU A 258 -3.15 -9.51 4.01
CA LEU A 258 -3.89 -8.64 4.94
C LEU A 258 -5.40 -8.78 4.75
N LYS A 259 -5.89 -8.78 3.50
CA LYS A 259 -7.32 -9.00 3.19
C LYS A 259 -7.80 -10.35 3.71
N MET A 260 -7.00 -11.40 3.53
CA MET A 260 -7.33 -12.73 4.05
C MET A 260 -7.40 -12.74 5.57
N VAL A 261 -6.45 -12.08 6.26
CA VAL A 261 -6.44 -12.02 7.72
C VAL A 261 -7.59 -11.18 8.26
N SER A 262 -7.95 -10.05 7.66
CA SER A 262 -9.14 -9.27 8.08
C SER A 262 -10.43 -10.06 7.85
N PHE A 263 -10.59 -10.68 6.68
CA PHE A 263 -11.78 -11.49 6.38
C PHE A 263 -11.89 -12.72 7.29
N CYS A 264 -10.74 -13.33 7.63
CA CYS A 264 -10.68 -14.36 8.65
C CYS A 264 -10.96 -13.78 10.04
N ALA A 265 -10.42 -12.64 10.44
CA ALA A 265 -10.71 -12.02 11.74
C ALA A 265 -12.21 -11.74 11.95
N GLN A 266 -12.95 -11.43 10.88
CA GLN A 266 -14.42 -11.36 10.90
C GLN A 266 -15.09 -12.69 11.31
N HIS A 267 -14.44 -13.83 11.06
CA HIS A 267 -14.87 -15.19 11.41
C HIS A 267 -14.14 -15.82 12.60
N LEU A 268 -12.97 -15.30 12.99
CA LEU A 268 -11.89 -16.08 13.61
C LEU A 268 -11.22 -15.35 14.77
N MET A 269 -12.01 -14.78 15.69
CA MET A 269 -11.51 -14.32 16.98
C MET A 269 -10.91 -15.45 17.87
N VAL A 270 -10.62 -16.62 17.30
CA VAL A 270 -10.20 -17.85 17.98
C VAL A 270 -8.92 -18.50 17.41
N ALA A 271 -8.52 -18.31 16.14
CA ALA A 271 -7.37 -19.09 15.60
C ALA A 271 -6.00 -18.40 15.61
N VAL A 272 -5.86 -17.22 16.21
CA VAL A 272 -4.54 -16.56 16.36
C VAL A 272 -3.81 -17.00 17.64
N LEU A 273 -4.38 -17.94 18.40
CA LEU A 273 -3.73 -18.55 19.57
C LEU A 273 -2.71 -19.66 19.23
N SER A 274 -2.45 -19.98 17.96
CA SER A 274 -1.77 -21.23 17.60
C SER A 274 -0.35 -21.14 17.01
N VAL A 275 0.28 -19.96 16.89
CA VAL A 275 1.63 -19.89 16.29
C VAL A 275 2.63 -19.30 17.28
N LYS A 276 3.35 -20.21 17.95
CA LYS A 276 4.51 -19.94 18.80
C LYS A 276 5.65 -19.38 17.96
N ASN A 277 5.98 -18.10 18.13
CA ASN A 277 7.35 -17.59 18.12
C ASN A 277 7.35 -16.11 18.57
N ARG A 278 8.38 -15.69 19.31
CA ARG A 278 8.52 -14.34 19.91
C ARG A 278 8.39 -13.17 18.90
N PHE A 279 8.49 -13.44 17.60
CA PHE A 279 8.41 -12.51 16.48
C PHE A 279 6.98 -12.19 15.99
N MET A 280 5.97 -12.95 16.41
CA MET A 280 4.59 -12.81 15.91
C MET A 280 3.71 -11.84 16.70
N HIS A 281 4.10 -11.39 17.89
CA HIS A 281 3.18 -10.68 18.77
C HIS A 281 2.82 -9.28 18.31
N VAL A 282 3.73 -8.53 17.68
CA VAL A 282 3.43 -7.20 17.13
C VAL A 282 2.61 -7.33 15.85
N TYR A 283 2.92 -8.30 14.98
CA TYR A 283 2.11 -8.64 13.82
C TYR A 283 0.68 -9.05 14.21
N ILE A 284 0.51 -9.89 15.23
CA ILE A 284 -0.79 -10.24 15.82
C ILE A 284 -1.48 -9.00 16.43
N THR A 285 -0.74 -8.08 17.02
CA THR A 285 -1.28 -6.87 17.63
C THR A 285 -1.78 -5.90 16.56
N VAL A 286 -1.05 -5.75 15.45
CA VAL A 286 -1.47 -5.01 14.26
C VAL A 286 -2.66 -5.70 13.58
N CYS A 287 -2.64 -7.02 13.38
CA CYS A 287 -3.79 -7.79 12.87
C CYS A 287 -5.03 -7.68 13.78
N ASN A 288 -4.84 -7.62 15.10
CA ASN A 288 -5.92 -7.39 16.06
C ASN A 288 -6.40 -5.93 16.04
N LEU A 289 -5.54 -4.96 15.72
CA LEU A 289 -5.95 -3.58 15.47
C LEU A 289 -6.83 -3.48 14.22
N PHE A 290 -6.44 -4.15 13.12
CA PHE A 290 -7.30 -4.33 11.95
C PHE A 290 -8.65 -4.97 12.35
N SER A 291 -8.63 -5.96 13.25
CA SER A 291 -9.83 -6.61 13.77
C SER A 291 -10.72 -5.71 14.65
N ILE A 292 -10.15 -4.71 15.34
CA ILE A 292 -10.88 -3.73 16.16
C ILE A 292 -11.49 -2.64 15.28
N LEU A 293 -10.74 -2.17 14.26
CA LEU A 293 -11.31 -1.37 13.17
C LEU A 293 -12.41 -2.15 12.41
N ASP A 294 -12.41 -3.49 12.48
CA ASP A 294 -13.48 -4.38 12.02
C ASP A 294 -14.66 -4.59 13.01
N LEU A 295 -14.67 -3.99 14.21
CA LEU A 295 -15.80 -4.13 15.16
C LEU A 295 -16.85 -3.02 15.05
N GLN A 296 -16.62 -2.00 14.23
CA GLN A 296 -17.59 -0.93 14.00
C GLN A 296 -18.85 -1.45 13.27
N CYS A 297 -20.01 -1.09 13.84
CA CYS A 297 -21.40 -1.18 13.36
C CYS A 297 -21.98 -2.54 12.91
N LYS A 298 -22.69 -3.20 13.83
CA LYS A 298 -24.10 -3.53 13.57
C LYS A 298 -24.94 -2.40 14.18
N HIS A 299 -25.41 -1.48 13.35
CA HIS A 299 -26.75 -0.91 13.37
C HIS A 299 -27.01 -0.25 12.02
#